data_AF-A0A929BP54-F1
#
_entry.id   AF-A0A929BP54-F1
#
_cell.length_a   1.000
_cell.length_b   1.000
_cell.length_c   1.000
_cell.angle_alpha   90.00
_cell.angle_beta   90.00
_cell.angle_gamma   90.00
#
_symmetry.space_group_name_H-M   'P 1'
#
loop_
_entity.id
_entity.type
_entity.pdbx_description
1 polymer ?
#
loop_
_entity_poly.entity_id
_entity_poly.type
_entity_poly.pdbx_seq_one_letter_code
_entity_poly.pdbx_strand_id
1 'polypeptide(L)'
;DDKAFIPFGEVDGSITARTRQVARALDRAHGFGAEIRTDMDTWLKYHVALMMPSLAPALYMTGTDNYRLARTRDAVVLTIRAIREGFRVLRALGLPVTPSKFKIFEWLPEPLLVFLLQRLLADERMEVAMVRHANAARDEVKHLADEFLALARTTSVPTPTIDRLYPHLDPDTPLMPEGSAEIPLDWRGVWIGLGALAGVLAIVTIIVKRLRKA
;
A
#
# COMPACT_ATOMS: atom_id res chain seq x y z
N ASP A 1 2.64 16.92 21.76
CA ASP A 1 1.37 16.18 21.71
C ASP A 1 1.24 15.42 20.41
N ASP A 2 1.74 14.18 20.38
CA ASP A 2 1.58 13.29 19.22
C ASP A 2 0.20 12.62 19.35
N LYS A 3 -0.81 13.19 18.69
CA LYS A 3 -2.17 12.62 18.69
C LYS A 3 -2.30 11.53 17.63
N ALA A 4 -2.91 10.41 17.99
CA ALA A 4 -3.36 9.39 17.04
C ALA A 4 -4.68 9.84 16.40
N PHE A 5 -4.64 10.24 15.13
CA PHE A 5 -5.83 10.63 14.40
C PHE A 5 -6.63 9.40 13.93
N ILE A 6 -7.93 9.42 14.17
CA ILE A 6 -8.87 8.37 13.80
C ILE A 6 -9.69 8.86 12.60
N PRO A 7 -9.46 8.33 11.39
CA PRO A 7 -10.27 8.63 10.22
C PRO A 7 -11.64 7.96 10.34
N PHE A 8 -12.70 8.73 10.13
CA PHE A 8 -14.08 8.23 10.09
C PHE A 8 -14.96 9.14 9.22
N GLY A 9 -16.08 8.61 8.75
CA GLY A 9 -17.01 9.35 7.90
C GLY A 9 -18.36 8.65 7.77
N GLU A 10 -19.36 9.40 7.35
CA GLU A 10 -20.66 8.82 6.99
C GLU A 10 -20.55 8.04 5.67
N VAL A 11 -21.39 7.02 5.50
CA VAL A 11 -21.37 6.14 4.32
C VAL A 11 -21.67 6.91 3.03
N ASP A 12 -22.54 7.92 3.11
CA ASP A 12 -22.89 8.79 1.98
C ASP A 12 -21.94 9.98 1.79
N GLY A 13 -20.89 10.08 2.61
CA GLY A 13 -19.93 11.18 2.60
C GLY A 13 -20.44 12.49 3.19
N SER A 14 -21.66 12.53 3.74
CA SER A 14 -22.20 13.74 4.36
C SER A 14 -21.54 14.06 5.70
N ILE A 15 -21.56 15.33 6.11
CA ILE A 15 -21.11 15.76 7.45
C ILE A 15 -22.34 16.19 8.25
N THR A 16 -22.88 15.26 9.02
CA THR A 16 -24.10 15.45 9.81
C THR A 16 -23.80 16.05 11.19
N ALA A 17 -24.86 16.35 11.95
CA ALA A 17 -24.72 16.70 13.37
C ALA A 17 -24.11 15.54 14.18
N ARG A 18 -24.46 14.29 13.84
CA ARG A 18 -23.90 13.07 14.43
C ARG A 18 -22.41 12.95 14.15
N THR A 19 -21.97 13.15 12.90
CA THR A 19 -20.55 13.11 12.51
C THR A 19 -19.72 14.07 13.37
N ARG A 20 -20.21 15.31 13.55
CA ARG A 20 -19.53 16.31 14.40
C ARG A 20 -19.56 15.94 15.88
N GLN A 21 -20.61 15.26 16.36
CA GLN A 21 -20.68 14.78 17.74
C GLN A 21 -19.65 13.69 18.01
N VAL A 22 -19.48 12.74 17.08
CA VAL A 22 -18.45 11.69 17.16
C VAL A 22 -17.05 12.32 17.14
N ALA A 23 -16.79 13.28 16.24
CA ALA A 23 -15.50 13.98 16.23
C ALA A 23 -15.18 14.63 17.58
N ARG A 24 -16.13 15.34 18.18
CA ARG A 24 -15.95 15.94 19.52
C ARG A 24 -15.71 14.90 20.61
N ALA A 25 -16.30 13.71 20.50
CA ALA A 25 -16.05 12.64 21.45
C ALA A 25 -14.62 12.10 21.33
N LEU A 26 -14.15 11.88 20.10
CA LEU A 26 -12.78 11.42 19.82
C LEU A 26 -11.74 12.47 20.22
N ASP A 27 -11.97 13.74 19.92
CA ASP A 27 -11.04 14.84 20.26
C ASP A 27 -10.89 15.08 21.78
N ARG A 28 -11.89 14.67 22.56
CA ARG A 28 -11.84 14.73 24.03
C ARG A 28 -11.06 13.57 24.65
N ALA A 29 -10.88 12.48 23.92
CA ALA A 29 -10.11 11.36 24.41
C ALA A 29 -8.61 11.72 24.39
N HIS A 30 -7.93 11.55 25.52
CA HIS A 30 -6.52 11.89 25.64
C HIS A 30 -5.69 11.07 24.64
N GLY A 31 -4.84 11.75 23.88
CA GLY A 31 -3.97 11.13 22.87
C GLY A 31 -4.65 10.85 21.52
N PHE A 32 -5.94 11.16 21.34
CA PHE A 32 -6.66 10.95 20.08
C PHE A 32 -7.07 12.27 19.42
N GLY A 33 -7.26 12.20 18.10
CA GLY A 33 -7.82 13.26 17.28
C GLY A 33 -8.82 12.71 16.26
N ALA A 34 -9.81 13.50 15.90
CA ALA A 34 -10.80 13.15 14.90
C ALA A 34 -10.36 13.59 13.49
N GLU A 35 -10.42 12.70 12.50
CA GLU A 35 -10.29 13.05 11.08
C GLU A 35 -11.59 12.73 10.35
N ILE A 36 -12.47 13.74 10.19
CA ILE A 36 -13.72 13.58 9.43
C ILE A 36 -13.38 13.47 7.93
N ARG A 37 -13.85 12.38 7.31
CA ARG A 37 -13.67 12.09 5.89
C ARG A 37 -15.00 12.02 5.17
N THR A 38 -15.07 12.61 3.98
CA THR A 38 -16.22 12.51 3.07
C THR A 38 -16.03 11.38 2.03
N ASP A 39 -14.86 10.74 2.00
CA ASP A 39 -14.45 9.70 1.07
C ASP A 39 -14.17 8.37 1.79
N MET A 40 -14.81 8.13 2.95
CA MET A 40 -14.48 7.02 3.85
C MET A 40 -14.57 5.64 3.20
N ASP A 41 -15.58 5.43 2.35
CA ASP A 41 -15.72 4.21 1.56
C ASP A 41 -14.52 3.98 0.62
N THR A 42 -14.09 5.03 -0.10
CA THR A 42 -12.92 4.93 -0.97
C THR A 42 -11.65 4.68 -0.16
N TRP A 43 -11.51 5.37 0.98
CA TRP A 43 -10.38 5.19 1.89
C TRP A 43 -10.27 3.74 2.40
N LEU A 44 -11.39 3.13 2.80
CA LEU A 44 -11.41 1.75 3.27
C LEU A 44 -11.05 0.78 2.14
N LYS A 45 -11.58 0.97 0.93
CA LYS A 45 -11.24 0.13 -0.23
C LYS A 45 -9.75 0.15 -0.55
N TYR A 46 -9.11 1.32 -0.52
CA TYR A 46 -7.66 1.43 -0.71
C TYR A 46 -6.87 0.80 0.44
N HIS A 47 -7.36 0.89 1.67
CA HIS A 47 -6.77 0.20 2.82
C HIS A 47 -6.87 -1.32 2.68
N VAL A 48 -8.03 -1.84 2.25
CA VAL A 48 -8.25 -3.25 1.94
C VAL A 48 -7.28 -3.69 0.84
N ALA A 49 -7.18 -2.97 -0.28
CA ALA A 49 -6.28 -3.31 -1.38
C ALA A 49 -4.79 -3.36 -0.95
N LEU A 50 -4.38 -2.46 -0.05
CA LEU A 50 -3.03 -2.42 0.52
C LEU A 50 -2.74 -3.66 1.37
N MET A 51 -3.73 -4.11 2.16
CA MET A 51 -3.51 -5.07 3.23
C MET A 51 -3.98 -6.48 2.86
N MET A 52 -5.26 -6.65 2.53
CA MET A 52 -5.95 -7.94 2.56
C MET A 52 -5.56 -8.89 1.42
N PRO A 53 -5.54 -8.48 0.14
CA PRO A 53 -5.08 -9.34 -0.96
C PRO A 53 -3.57 -9.21 -1.23
N SER A 54 -2.86 -8.37 -0.47
CA SER A 54 -1.47 -7.97 -0.76
C SER A 54 -0.52 -8.25 0.40
N LEU A 55 -0.42 -7.35 1.39
CA LEU A 55 0.56 -7.46 2.47
C LEU A 55 0.30 -8.66 3.41
N ALA A 56 -0.96 -8.93 3.74
CA ALA A 56 -1.34 -10.01 4.64
C ALA A 56 -0.98 -11.41 4.09
N PRO A 57 -1.37 -11.79 2.86
CA PRO A 57 -0.94 -13.08 2.31
C PRO A 57 0.57 -13.17 2.10
N ALA A 58 1.26 -12.06 1.82
CA ALA A 58 2.72 -12.06 1.77
C ALA A 58 3.37 -12.31 3.15
N LEU A 59 2.77 -11.77 4.21
CA LEU A 59 3.16 -12.07 5.59
C LEU A 59 2.91 -13.55 5.93
N TYR A 60 1.77 -14.11 5.52
CA TYR A 60 1.49 -15.53 5.72
C TYR A 60 2.42 -16.45 4.91
N MET A 61 2.72 -16.09 3.66
CA MET A 61 3.67 -16.78 2.79
C MET A 61 5.07 -16.87 3.41
N THR A 62 5.38 -16.00 4.36
CA THR A 62 6.66 -15.94 5.08
C THR A 62 6.54 -16.42 6.53
N GLY A 63 5.47 -17.15 6.86
CA GLY A 63 5.27 -17.80 8.17
C GLY A 63 4.75 -16.86 9.26
N THR A 64 4.11 -15.76 8.88
CA THR A 64 3.65 -14.71 9.79
C THR A 64 4.80 -14.04 10.56
N ASP A 65 5.95 -13.89 9.91
CA ASP A 65 7.15 -13.25 10.46
C ASP A 65 7.54 -12.04 9.60
N ASN A 66 7.39 -10.83 10.17
CA ASN A 66 7.71 -9.58 9.48
C ASN A 66 9.21 -9.43 9.18
N TYR A 67 10.10 -9.99 10.00
CA TYR A 67 11.54 -9.96 9.75
C TYR A 67 11.93 -10.92 8.63
N ARG A 68 11.31 -12.11 8.58
CA ARG A 68 11.47 -13.03 7.44
C ARG A 68 10.94 -12.42 6.16
N LEU A 69 9.79 -11.75 6.21
CA LEU A 69 9.26 -10.98 5.08
C LEU A 69 10.26 -9.89 4.64
N ALA A 70 10.80 -9.11 5.58
CA ALA A 70 11.78 -8.06 5.30
C ALA A 70 13.06 -8.59 4.62
N ARG A 71 13.55 -9.78 5.00
CA ARG A 71 14.75 -10.38 4.42
C ARG A 71 14.50 -11.14 3.11
N THR A 72 13.25 -11.42 2.75
CA THR A 72 12.88 -12.19 1.54
C THR A 72 12.47 -11.24 0.43
N ARG A 73 13.40 -10.90 -0.48
CA ARG A 73 13.18 -9.88 -1.52
C ARG A 73 12.00 -10.20 -2.43
N ASP A 74 11.84 -11.47 -2.81
CA ASP A 74 10.74 -11.88 -3.70
C ASP A 74 9.37 -11.63 -3.08
N ALA A 75 9.21 -11.91 -1.78
CA ALA A 75 7.97 -11.65 -1.06
C ALA A 75 7.63 -10.15 -1.01
N VAL A 76 8.63 -9.30 -0.81
CA VAL A 76 8.47 -7.83 -0.83
C VAL A 76 8.10 -7.33 -2.23
N VAL A 77 8.72 -7.87 -3.28
CA VAL A 77 8.37 -7.54 -4.67
C VAL A 77 6.93 -7.93 -4.98
N LEU A 78 6.51 -9.15 -4.61
CA LEU A 78 5.12 -9.60 -4.79
C LEU A 78 4.15 -8.70 -4.02
N THR A 79 4.48 -8.31 -2.79
CA THR A 79 3.67 -7.38 -1.99
C THR A 79 3.45 -6.06 -2.74
N ILE A 80 4.52 -5.42 -3.23
CA ILE A 80 4.43 -4.13 -3.93
C ILE A 80 3.63 -4.25 -5.22
N ARG A 81 3.84 -5.32 -5.99
CA ARG A 81 3.12 -5.55 -7.25
C ARG A 81 1.64 -5.84 -7.02
N ALA A 82 1.29 -6.60 -5.98
CA ALA A 82 -0.09 -6.83 -5.57
C ALA A 82 -0.79 -5.53 -5.13
N ILE A 83 -0.12 -4.67 -4.35
CA ILE A 83 -0.64 -3.34 -3.99
C ILE A 83 -0.95 -2.51 -5.24
N ARG A 84 -0.02 -2.50 -6.21
CA ARG A 84 -0.20 -1.78 -7.48
C ARG A 84 -1.33 -2.35 -8.33
N GLU A 85 -1.50 -3.67 -8.35
CA GLU A 85 -2.65 -4.33 -8.99
C GLU A 85 -3.96 -3.88 -8.33
N GLY A 86 -4.04 -3.95 -7.00
CA GLY A 86 -5.22 -3.55 -6.26
C GLY A 86 -5.57 -2.07 -6.46
N PHE A 87 -4.57 -1.18 -6.48
CA PHE A 87 -4.82 0.24 -6.73
C PHE A 87 -5.28 0.50 -8.17
N ARG A 88 -4.74 -0.24 -9.15
CA ARG A 88 -5.23 -0.16 -10.55
C ARG A 88 -6.68 -0.61 -10.68
N VAL A 89 -7.09 -1.66 -9.97
CA VAL A 89 -8.50 -2.10 -9.91
C VAL A 89 -9.39 -0.97 -9.40
N LEU A 90 -9.05 -0.37 -8.25
CA LEU A 90 -9.85 0.73 -7.68
C LEU A 90 -9.88 1.96 -8.59
N ARG A 91 -8.77 2.28 -9.26
CA ARG A 91 -8.73 3.33 -10.28
C ARG A 91 -9.65 3.04 -11.46
N ALA A 92 -9.72 1.79 -11.93
CA ALA A 92 -10.62 1.39 -13.01
C ALA A 92 -12.10 1.50 -12.63
N LEU A 93 -12.42 1.38 -11.33
CA LEU A 93 -13.75 1.67 -10.77
C LEU A 93 -14.04 3.17 -10.58
N GLY A 94 -13.13 4.05 -11.01
CA GLY A 94 -13.29 5.51 -10.88
C GLY A 94 -12.97 6.05 -9.49
N LEU A 95 -12.36 5.25 -8.61
CA LEU A 95 -12.05 5.64 -7.23
C LEU A 95 -10.67 6.30 -7.13
N PRO A 96 -10.57 7.56 -6.66
CA PRO A 96 -9.29 8.26 -6.52
C PRO A 96 -8.45 7.69 -5.37
N VAL A 97 -7.13 7.67 -5.53
CA VAL A 97 -6.19 7.18 -4.50
C VAL A 97 -6.28 8.02 -3.24
N THR A 98 -6.69 7.37 -2.15
CA THR A 98 -6.81 7.97 -0.82
C THR A 98 -6.42 6.96 0.26
N PRO A 99 -5.71 7.37 1.32
CA PRO A 99 -5.15 8.70 1.56
C PRO A 99 -4.02 9.04 0.57
N SER A 100 -3.74 10.33 0.36
CA SER A 100 -2.78 10.82 -0.64
C SER A 100 -1.38 10.21 -0.53
N LYS A 101 -0.96 9.83 0.67
CA LYS A 101 0.31 9.12 0.93
C LYS A 101 0.45 7.81 0.17
N PHE A 102 -0.66 7.13 -0.17
CA PHE A 102 -0.63 5.87 -0.94
C PHE A 102 -0.18 6.07 -2.39
N LYS A 103 -0.19 7.30 -2.91
CA LYS A 103 0.38 7.61 -4.24
C LYS A 103 1.87 7.25 -4.34
N ILE A 104 2.58 7.10 -3.22
CA ILE A 104 3.97 6.63 -3.23
C ILE A 104 4.13 5.29 -3.96
N PHE A 105 3.17 4.37 -3.82
CA PHE A 105 3.22 3.06 -4.49
C PHE A 105 3.07 3.17 -6.01
N GLU A 106 2.36 4.19 -6.49
CA GLU A 106 2.18 4.47 -7.92
C GLU A 106 3.41 5.17 -8.52
N TRP A 107 4.04 6.10 -7.79
CA TRP A 107 5.05 7.01 -8.35
C TRP A 107 6.48 6.53 -8.16
N LEU A 108 6.76 5.85 -7.05
CA LEU A 108 8.13 5.50 -6.69
C LEU A 108 8.60 4.25 -7.44
N PRO A 109 9.82 4.23 -8.01
CA PRO A 109 10.35 3.05 -8.70
C PRO A 109 10.41 1.81 -7.79
N GLU A 110 10.20 0.63 -8.36
CA GLU A 110 10.13 -0.64 -7.61
C GLU A 110 11.36 -0.91 -6.72
N PRO A 111 12.61 -0.74 -7.18
CA PRO A 111 13.79 -0.99 -6.33
C PRO A 111 13.81 -0.14 -5.05
N LEU A 112 13.34 1.11 -5.15
CA LEU A 112 13.30 2.01 -4.01
C LEU A 112 12.15 1.66 -3.05
N LEU A 113 10.99 1.28 -3.58
CA LEU A 113 9.90 0.75 -2.75
C LEU A 113 10.31 -0.52 -2.01
N VAL A 114 11.02 -1.44 -2.68
CA VAL A 114 11.54 -2.67 -2.06
C VAL A 114 12.45 -2.30 -0.89
N PHE A 115 13.42 -1.42 -1.11
CA PHE A 115 14.33 -0.97 -0.04
C PHE A 115 13.58 -0.34 1.14
N LEU A 116 12.65 0.57 0.88
CA LEU A 116 11.87 1.25 1.93
C LEU A 116 10.98 0.28 2.70
N LEU A 117 10.29 -0.62 2.01
CA LEU A 117 9.39 -1.59 2.62
C LEU A 117 10.16 -2.63 3.45
N GLN A 118 11.32 -3.10 2.99
CA GLN A 118 12.19 -3.98 3.79
C GLN A 118 12.61 -3.31 5.10
N ARG A 119 13.00 -2.02 5.05
CA ARG A 119 13.37 -1.27 6.25
C ARG A 119 12.20 -1.05 7.19
N LEU A 120 11.01 -0.75 6.65
CA LEU A 120 9.80 -0.58 7.45
C LEU A 120 9.42 -1.89 8.16
N LEU A 121 9.41 -3.01 7.43
CA LEU A 121 9.04 -4.32 7.97
C LEU A 121 10.02 -4.83 9.04
N ALA A 122 11.29 -4.41 8.97
CA ALA A 122 12.31 -4.73 9.97
C ALA A 122 12.22 -3.88 11.25
N ASP A 123 11.28 -2.92 11.34
CA ASP A 123 11.04 -2.12 12.54
C ASP A 123 10.22 -2.91 13.57
N GLU A 124 10.67 -2.93 14.84
CA GLU A 124 10.02 -3.64 15.96
C GLU A 124 8.57 -3.19 16.17
N ARG A 125 8.22 -1.95 15.84
CA ARG A 125 6.83 -1.45 15.91
C ARG A 125 5.90 -2.20 14.97
N MET A 126 6.42 -2.69 13.84
CA MET A 126 5.63 -3.46 12.88
C MET A 126 5.35 -4.88 13.35
N GLU A 127 6.19 -5.45 14.21
CA GLU A 127 5.96 -6.76 14.82
C GLU A 127 4.67 -6.73 15.66
N VAL A 128 4.52 -5.72 16.52
CA VAL A 128 3.32 -5.54 17.34
C VAL A 128 2.09 -5.25 16.47
N ALA A 129 2.24 -4.39 15.46
CA ALA A 129 1.13 -3.96 14.61
C ALA A 129 0.61 -5.06 13.67
N MET A 130 1.49 -5.91 13.14
CA MET A 130 1.13 -6.90 12.12
C MET A 130 1.03 -8.31 12.68
N VAL A 131 2.06 -8.80 13.38
CA VAL A 131 2.20 -10.23 13.69
C VAL A 131 1.21 -10.68 14.76
N ARG A 132 1.05 -9.88 15.83
CA ARG A 132 0.29 -10.26 17.02
C ARG A 132 -1.19 -10.59 16.75
N HIS A 133 -1.76 -10.03 15.69
CA HIS A 133 -3.18 -10.19 15.33
C HIS A 133 -3.38 -10.97 14.03
N ALA A 134 -2.36 -11.07 13.16
CA ALA A 134 -2.51 -11.64 11.83
C ALA A 134 -3.05 -13.07 11.85
N ASN A 135 -2.51 -13.97 12.68
CA ASN A 135 -2.99 -15.35 12.71
C ASN A 135 -4.45 -15.47 13.22
N ALA A 136 -4.87 -14.62 14.15
CA ALA A 136 -6.25 -14.62 14.66
C ALA A 136 -7.24 -14.00 13.66
N ALA A 137 -6.77 -13.14 12.76
CA ALA A 137 -7.58 -12.42 11.79
C ALA A 137 -7.62 -13.11 10.40
N ARG A 138 -7.12 -14.35 10.25
CA ARG A 138 -7.05 -15.03 8.93
C ARG A 138 -8.39 -15.10 8.22
N ASP A 139 -9.46 -15.46 8.94
CA ASP A 139 -10.81 -15.55 8.37
C ASP A 139 -11.31 -14.18 7.88
N GLU A 140 -11.05 -13.11 8.65
CA GLU A 140 -11.41 -11.73 8.27
C GLU A 140 -10.59 -11.25 7.06
N VAL A 141 -9.27 -11.52 7.06
CA VAL A 141 -8.39 -11.20 5.92
C VAL A 141 -8.87 -11.91 4.66
N LYS A 142 -9.21 -13.20 4.77
CA LYS A 142 -9.75 -13.97 3.64
C LYS A 142 -11.07 -13.41 3.17
N HIS A 143 -12.00 -13.12 4.07
CA HIS A 143 -13.30 -12.55 3.74
C HIS A 143 -13.16 -11.22 2.98
N LEU A 144 -12.34 -10.30 3.48
CA LEU A 144 -12.12 -9.01 2.83
C LEU A 144 -11.33 -9.15 1.51
N ALA A 145 -10.41 -10.10 1.41
CA ALA A 145 -9.74 -10.42 0.15
C ALA A 145 -10.72 -10.97 -0.90
N ASP A 146 -11.67 -11.82 -0.49
CA ASP A 146 -12.72 -12.36 -1.35
C ASP A 146 -13.66 -11.26 -1.88
N GLU A 147 -14.09 -10.35 -1.01
CA GLU A 147 -14.89 -9.18 -1.40
C GLU A 147 -14.11 -8.27 -2.36
N PHE A 148 -12.82 -8.03 -2.09
CA PHE A 148 -11.96 -7.26 -2.99
C PHE A 148 -11.83 -7.93 -4.36
N LEU A 149 -11.63 -9.25 -4.41
CA LEU A 149 -11.55 -10.01 -5.67
C LEU A 149 -12.89 -10.02 -6.41
N ALA A 150 -14.03 -10.02 -5.70
CA ALA A 150 -15.34 -9.85 -6.32
C ALA A 150 -15.45 -8.49 -7.01
N LEU A 151 -14.97 -7.41 -6.37
CA LEU A 151 -14.87 -6.09 -7.01
C LEU A 151 -13.91 -6.10 -8.20
N ALA A 152 -12.73 -6.71 -8.06
CA ALA A 152 -11.73 -6.77 -9.13
C ALA A 152 -12.27 -7.44 -10.40
N ARG A 153 -13.07 -8.50 -10.24
CA ARG A 153 -13.74 -9.23 -11.34
C ARG A 153 -14.76 -8.39 -12.12
N THR A 154 -15.20 -7.25 -11.60
CA THR A 154 -16.06 -6.30 -12.33
C THR A 154 -15.25 -5.38 -13.28
N THR A 155 -13.93 -5.46 -13.23
CA THR A 155 -13.01 -4.68 -14.07
C THR A 155 -12.26 -5.57 -15.05
N SER A 156 -11.61 -4.98 -16.06
CA SER A 156 -10.70 -5.68 -16.97
C SER A 156 -9.25 -5.71 -16.49
N VAL A 157 -8.97 -5.23 -15.27
CA VAL A 157 -7.61 -5.12 -14.75
C VAL A 157 -7.11 -6.50 -14.29
N PRO A 158 -5.99 -7.01 -14.84
CA PRO A 158 -5.43 -8.28 -14.40
C PRO A 158 -4.76 -8.15 -13.03
N THR A 159 -4.94 -9.16 -12.18
CA THR A 159 -4.41 -9.25 -10.81
C THR A 159 -3.51 -10.49 -10.55
N PRO A 160 -2.58 -10.82 -11.46
CA PRO A 160 -1.83 -12.09 -11.38
C PRO A 160 -0.95 -12.22 -10.14
N THR A 161 -0.49 -11.11 -9.56
CA THR A 161 0.31 -11.14 -8.33
C THR A 161 -0.57 -11.39 -7.12
N ILE A 162 -1.74 -10.76 -7.06
CA ILE A 162 -2.76 -11.08 -6.05
C ILE A 162 -3.15 -12.56 -6.15
N ASP A 163 -3.41 -13.06 -7.36
CA ASP A 163 -3.77 -14.47 -7.58
C ASP A 163 -2.66 -15.42 -7.12
N ARG A 164 -1.38 -15.03 -7.28
CA ARG A 164 -0.23 -15.78 -6.78
C ARG A 164 -0.12 -15.76 -5.25
N LEU A 165 -0.50 -14.67 -4.60
CA LEU A 165 -0.43 -14.53 -3.14
C LEU A 165 -1.63 -15.19 -2.44
N TYR A 166 -2.80 -15.20 -3.08
CA TYR A 166 -4.06 -15.66 -2.48
C TYR A 166 -4.00 -17.05 -1.82
N PRO A 167 -3.34 -18.08 -2.39
CA PRO A 167 -3.25 -19.39 -1.73
C PRO A 167 -2.64 -19.34 -0.33
N HIS A 168 -1.75 -18.38 -0.03
CA HIS A 168 -1.12 -18.26 1.30
C HIS A 168 -2.05 -17.77 2.41
N LEU A 169 -3.30 -17.43 2.08
CA LEU A 169 -4.36 -17.26 3.09
C LEU A 169 -4.66 -18.58 3.81
N ASP A 170 -4.50 -19.71 3.10
CA ASP A 170 -4.56 -21.06 3.67
C ASP A 170 -3.25 -21.36 4.45
N PRO A 171 -3.33 -21.72 5.75
CA PRO A 171 -2.15 -22.05 6.55
C PRO A 171 -1.39 -23.29 6.06
N ASP A 172 -2.01 -24.18 5.28
CA ASP A 172 -1.38 -25.40 4.77
C ASP A 172 -0.55 -25.14 3.51
N THR A 173 -0.64 -23.95 2.91
CA THR A 173 0.16 -23.59 1.74
C THR A 173 1.64 -23.48 2.11
N PRO A 174 2.54 -24.17 1.38
CA PRO A 174 3.98 -24.12 1.66
C PRO A 174 4.53 -22.70 1.69
N LEU A 175 5.40 -22.44 2.66
CA LEU A 175 6.05 -21.13 2.81
C LEU A 175 7.07 -20.89 1.68
N MET A 176 7.23 -19.63 1.30
CA MET A 176 8.30 -19.21 0.39
C MET A 176 9.68 -19.45 1.04
N PRO A 177 10.69 -19.93 0.29
CA PRO A 177 12.05 -20.06 0.80
C PRO A 177 12.55 -18.74 1.40
N GLU A 178 13.08 -18.79 2.62
CA GLU A 178 13.61 -17.59 3.27
C GLU A 178 14.77 -16.99 2.48
N GLY A 179 14.77 -15.67 2.33
CA GLY A 179 15.85 -14.94 1.65
C GLY A 179 15.84 -15.09 0.13
N SER A 180 14.79 -15.69 -0.46
CA SER A 180 14.71 -15.82 -1.92
C SER A 180 14.74 -14.45 -2.60
N ALA A 181 15.43 -14.44 -3.74
CA ALA A 181 15.77 -13.24 -4.50
C ALA A 181 15.87 -13.56 -6.00
N GLU A 182 14.91 -14.33 -6.52
CA GLU A 182 14.87 -14.79 -7.90
C GLU A 182 14.05 -13.86 -8.81
N ILE A 183 13.08 -13.12 -8.26
CA ILE A 183 12.26 -12.20 -9.03
C ILE A 183 13.10 -10.97 -9.41
N PRO A 184 13.21 -10.63 -10.71
CA PRO A 184 13.93 -9.45 -11.14
C PRO A 184 13.15 -8.18 -10.81
N LEU A 185 13.88 -7.16 -10.35
CA LEU A 185 13.33 -5.84 -10.06
C LEU A 185 13.03 -5.07 -11.35
N ASP A 186 11.94 -4.32 -11.37
CA ASP A 186 11.59 -3.43 -12.46
C ASP A 186 12.32 -2.07 -12.35
N TRP A 187 13.43 -1.95 -13.08
CA TRP A 187 14.27 -0.75 -13.12
C TRP A 187 13.77 0.35 -14.07
N ARG A 188 12.70 0.11 -14.86
CA ARG A 188 12.25 1.07 -15.89
C ARG A 188 11.95 2.44 -15.30
N GLY A 189 11.28 2.48 -14.14
CA GLY A 189 10.97 3.74 -13.45
C GLY A 189 12.21 4.54 -13.05
N VAL A 190 13.30 3.87 -12.68
CA VAL A 190 14.58 4.53 -12.36
C VAL A 190 15.19 5.16 -13.61
N TRP A 191 15.23 4.41 -14.71
CA TRP A 191 15.80 4.89 -15.98
C TRP A 191 15.00 6.05 -16.58
N ILE A 192 13.67 6.00 -16.51
CA ILE A 192 12.80 7.12 -16.93
C ILE A 192 13.11 8.37 -16.09
N GLY A 193 13.22 8.24 -14.77
CA GLY A 193 13.55 9.34 -13.88
C GLY A 193 14.92 9.97 -14.17
N LEU A 194 15.95 9.13 -14.34
CA LEU A 194 17.31 9.59 -14.68
C LEU A 194 17.35 10.28 -16.05
N GLY A 195 16.66 9.73 -17.05
CA GLY A 195 16.57 10.32 -18.38
C GLY A 195 15.88 11.69 -18.37
N ALA A 196 14.77 11.82 -17.64
CA ALA A 196 14.08 13.10 -17.46
C ALA A 196 14.98 14.15 -16.79
N LEU A 197 15.68 13.77 -15.72
CA LEU A 197 16.62 14.65 -15.02
C LEU A 197 17.76 15.12 -15.93
N ALA A 198 18.36 14.22 -16.69
CA ALA A 198 19.41 14.54 -17.65
C ALA A 198 18.91 15.51 -18.73
N GLY A 199 17.68 15.31 -19.24
CA GLY A 199 17.05 16.22 -20.20
C GLY A 199 16.84 17.63 -19.63
N VAL A 200 16.33 17.75 -18.41
CA VAL A 200 16.17 19.04 -17.73
C VAL A 200 17.52 19.74 -17.55
N LEU A 201 18.55 19.03 -17.08
CA LEU A 201 19.91 19.58 -16.92
C LEU A 201 20.49 20.05 -18.26
N ALA A 202 20.27 19.32 -19.34
CA ALA A 202 20.70 19.73 -20.68
C ALA A 202 20.01 21.03 -21.13
N ILE A 203 18.69 21.14 -20.95
CA ILE A 203 17.91 22.34 -21.29
C ILE A 203 18.39 23.54 -20.46
N VAL A 204 18.56 23.39 -19.14
CA VAL A 204 19.08 24.44 -18.25
C VAL A 204 20.46 24.87 -18.70
N THR A 205 21.35 23.93 -19.05
CA THR A 205 22.69 24.24 -19.54
C THR A 205 22.66 25.01 -20.87
N ILE A 206 21.76 24.66 -21.79
CA ILE A 206 21.58 25.38 -23.06
C ILE A 206 21.07 26.80 -22.82
N ILE A 207 20.09 26.98 -21.92
CA ILE A 207 19.54 28.29 -21.57
C ILE A 207 20.63 29.17 -20.94
N VAL A 208 21.37 28.65 -19.95
CA VAL A 208 22.47 29.37 -19.31
C VAL A 208 23.56 29.75 -20.32
N LYS A 209 23.91 28.85 -21.25
CA LYS A 209 24.88 29.15 -22.33
C LYS A 209 24.36 30.22 -23.29
N ARG A 210 23.06 30.27 -23.58
CA ARG A 210 22.46 31.31 -24.43
C ARG A 210 22.42 32.66 -23.71
N LEU A 211 22.05 32.69 -22.43
CA LEU A 211 22.03 33.91 -21.62
C LEU A 211 23.43 34.51 -21.39
N ARG A 212 24.49 33.69 -21.33
CA ARG A 212 25.88 34.18 -21.24
C ARG A 212 26.45 34.72 -22.56
N LYS A 213 25.78 34.44 -23.69
CA LYS A 213 26.19 34.90 -25.03
C LYS A 213 25.41 36.13 -25.51
N ALA A 214 24.34 36.51 -24.81
CA ALA A 214 23.57 37.73 -25.02
C ALA A 214 24.08 38.81 -24.06
#